data_AF-A0A5C7PG77-F1
#
_entry.id   AF-A0A5C7PG77-F1
#
_cell.length_a   1.000
_cell.length_b   1.000
_cell.length_c   1.000
_cell.angle_alpha   90.00
_cell.angle_beta   90.00
_cell.angle_gamma   90.00
#
_symmetry.space_group_name_H-M   'P 1'
#
loop_
_entity.id
_entity.type
_entity.pdbx_description
1 polymer ?
#
loop_
_entity_poly.entity_id
_entity_poly.type
_entity_poly.pdbx_seq_one_letter_code
_entity_poly.pdbx_strand_id
1 'polypeptide(L)' 'MGVFRLVLAHPERPDAARIVAEHLDPGLLKQRGYEIARSLGDEAALWAAPAGSGRNPCFALHCRSGHALSIVPHQATE' A
#
# COMPACT_ATOMS: atom_id res chain seq x y z
N MET A 1 15.12 4.30 12.58
CA MET A 1 13.84 3.59 12.41
C MET A 1 13.21 4.08 11.12
N GLY A 2 12.97 3.20 10.15
CA GLY A 2 12.44 3.59 8.84
C GLY A 2 10.94 3.89 8.92
N VAL A 3 10.51 4.99 8.31
CA VAL A 3 9.09 5.26 8.10
C VAL A 3 8.61 4.39 6.95
N PHE A 4 7.37 3.89 7.01
CA PHE A 4 6.70 3.24 5.90
C PHE A 4 5.62 4.18 5.35
N ARG A 5 5.36 4.07 4.05
CA ARG A 5 4.35 4.86 3.34
C ARG A 5 3.33 3.92 2.72
N LEU A 6 2.06 4.25 2.91
CA LEU A 6 0.96 3.65 2.17
C LEU A 6 0.69 4.49 0.94
N VAL A 7 0.80 3.87 -0.22
CA VAL A 7 0.64 4.48 -1.53
C VAL A 7 -0.61 3.88 -2.18
N LEU A 8 -1.49 4.72 -2.70
CA LEU A 8 -2.66 4.34 -3.48
C LEU A 8 -2.41 4.66 -4.95
N ALA A 9 -2.34 3.64 -5.79
CA ALA A 9 -2.31 3.75 -7.23
C ALA A 9 -3.74 3.68 -7.79
N HIS A 10 -4.03 4.58 -8.73
CA HIS A 10 -5.31 4.61 -9.44
C HIS A 10 -5.31 3.63 -10.62
N PRO A 11 -6.43 2.94 -10.89
CA PRO A 11 -6.55 2.00 -12.00
C PRO A 11 -6.29 2.66 -13.37
N GLU A 12 -6.76 3.88 -13.55
CA GLU A 12 -6.62 4.62 -14.82
C GLU A 12 -5.26 5.33 -14.95
N ARG A 13 -4.55 5.53 -13.84
CA ARG A 13 -3.28 6.25 -13.78
C ARG A 13 -2.37 5.64 -12.69
N PRO A 14 -1.74 4.49 -12.96
CA PRO A 14 -0.83 3.86 -12.00
C PRO A 14 0.39 4.74 -11.69
N ASP A 15 0.81 5.59 -12.63
CA ASP A 15 1.90 6.57 -12.47
C ASP A 15 1.54 7.72 -11.51
N ALA A 16 0.24 8.00 -11.33
CA ALA A 16 -0.25 9.05 -10.42
C ALA A 16 -0.50 8.50 -9.00
N ALA A 17 0.39 7.63 -8.53
CA ALA A 17 0.27 7.01 -7.23
C ALA A 17 0.42 8.06 -6.10
N ARG A 18 -0.52 8.06 -5.15
CA ARG A 18 -0.58 9.05 -4.06
C ARG A 18 -0.22 8.42 -2.73
N ILE A 19 0.61 9.10 -1.93
CA ILE A 19 0.82 8.73 -0.53
C ILE A 19 -0.43 9.11 0.26
N VAL A 20 -1.06 8.13 0.90
CA VAL A 20 -2.31 8.30 1.66
C VAL A 20 -2.11 8.16 3.17
N ALA A 21 -1.01 7.54 3.62
CA ALA A 21 -0.61 7.49 5.02
C ALA A 21 0.90 7.22 5.15
N GLU A 22 1.49 7.65 6.26
CA GLU A 22 2.87 7.34 6.63
C GLU A 22 2.91 6.93 8.10
N HIS A 23 3.63 5.86 8.41
CA HIS A 23 3.75 5.36 9.79
C HIS A 23 5.05 4.57 9.98
N LEU A 24 5.58 4.59 11.20
CA LEU A 24 6.71 3.75 11.60
C LEU A 24 6.32 2.26 11.72
N ASP A 25 5.02 1.99 11.87
CA ASP A 25 4.48 0.66 12.11
C ASP A 25 3.71 0.21 10.87
N PRO A 26 4.15 -0.86 10.17
CA PRO A 26 3.47 -1.34 8.98
C PRO A 26 2.12 -2.01 9.29
N GLY A 27 1.85 -2.41 10.53
CA GLY A 27 0.56 -2.96 10.96
C GLY A 27 -0.55 -1.90 10.89
N LEU A 28 -0.27 -0.67 11.33
CA LEU A 28 -1.20 0.45 11.21
C LEU A 28 -1.46 0.84 9.74
N LEU A 29 -0.45 0.76 8.87
CA LEU A 29 -0.65 0.97 7.42
C LEU A 29 -1.50 -0.13 6.78
N LYS A 30 -1.34 -1.39 7.23
CA LYS A 30 -2.19 -2.49 6.77
C LYS A 30 -3.65 -2.27 7.17
N GLN A 31 -3.90 -1.86 8.41
CA GLN A 31 -5.24 -1.51 8.88
C GLN A 31 -5.84 -0.38 8.04
N ARG A 32 -5.07 0.69 7.82
CA ARG A 32 -5.50 1.82 6.98
C ARG A 32 -5.83 1.41 5.55
N GLY A 33 -5.04 0.52 4.95
CA GLY A 33 -5.34 0.03 3.59
C GLY A 33 -6.63 -0.78 3.53
N TYR A 34 -6.95 -1.58 4.54
CA TYR A 34 -8.25 -2.25 4.62
C TYR A 34 -9.42 -1.26 4.76
N GLU A 35 -9.26 -0.21 5.55
CA GLU A 35 -10.28 0.85 5.66
C GLU A 35 -10.53 1.52 4.29
N ILE A 36 -9.46 1.86 3.58
CA ILE A 36 -9.56 2.45 2.23
C ILE A 36 -10.22 1.47 1.26
N ALA A 37 -9.82 0.20 1.26
CA ALA A 37 -10.43 -0.82 0.41
C ALA A 37 -11.94 -0.93 0.67
N ARG A 38 -12.36 -0.96 1.93
CA ARG A 38 -13.78 -0.93 2.32
C ARG A 38 -14.51 0.32 1.83
N SER A 39 -13.91 1.50 1.98
CA SER A 39 -14.47 2.75 1.44
C SER A 39 -14.58 2.75 -0.09
N LEU A 40 -13.72 2.01 -0.79
CA LEU A 40 -13.79 1.80 -2.24
C LEU A 40 -14.78 0.69 -2.66
N GLY A 41 -15.50 0.09 -1.70
CA GLY A 41 -16.45 -0.99 -1.94
C GLY A 41 -15.82 -2.38 -2.03
N ASP A 42 -14.58 -2.55 -1.55
CA ASP A 42 -13.88 -3.82 -1.52
C ASP A 42 -13.57 -4.28 -0.10
N GLU A 43 -14.52 -5.01 0.48
CA GLU A 43 -14.42 -5.56 1.82
C GLU A 43 -13.57 -6.85 1.89
N ALA A 44 -13.30 -7.48 0.75
CA ALA A 44 -12.61 -8.76 0.65
C ALA A 44 -11.15 -8.63 0.16
N ALA A 45 -10.66 -7.40 -0.04
CA ALA A 45 -9.28 -7.16 -0.43
C ALA A 45 -8.31 -7.75 0.61
N LEU A 46 -7.29 -8.47 0.16
CA LEU A 46 -6.28 -9.11 1.01
C LEU A 46 -4.87 -8.63 0.64
N TRP A 47 -4.05 -8.33 1.65
CA TRP A 47 -2.66 -7.97 1.44
C TRP A 47 -1.89 -9.18 0.91
N ALA A 48 -1.38 -9.06 -0.31
CA ALA A 48 -0.43 -9.99 -0.89
C ALA A 48 0.99 -9.64 -0.46
N ALA A 49 1.75 -10.66 -0.06
CA ALA A 49 3.19 -10.55 0.05
C ALA A 49 3.80 -10.48 -1.37
N PRO A 50 4.87 -9.70 -1.59
CA PRO A 50 5.50 -9.62 -2.89
C PRO A 50 6.08 -11.00 -3.27
N ALA A 51 5.76 -11.46 -4.48
CA ALA A 51 6.34 -12.65 -5.06
C ALA A 51 7.76 -12.33 -5.57
N GLY A 52 8.72 -12.14 -4.67
CA GLY A 52 10.09 -11.84 -5.08
C GLY A 52 10.98 -11.35 -3.95
N SER A 53 11.99 -12.15 -3.62
CA SER A 53 13.08 -11.81 -2.70
C SER A 53 13.90 -10.63 -3.25
N GLY A 54 13.80 -9.45 -2.62
CA GLY A 54 14.56 -8.29 -3.04
C GLY A 54 14.42 -7.12 -2.06
N ARG A 55 15.13 -7.20 -0.93
CA ARG A 55 15.48 -6.18 0.10
C ARG A 55 14.43 -5.16 0.61
N ASN A 56 13.28 -4.96 -0.02
CA ASN A 56 12.21 -4.08 0.46
C ASN A 56 10.89 -4.87 0.55
N PRO A 57 10.31 -5.02 1.76
CA PRO A 57 9.01 -5.66 1.92
C PRO A 57 7.90 -4.74 1.39
N CYS A 58 7.65 -4.79 0.09
CA CYS A 58 6.54 -4.09 -0.54
C CYS A 58 5.28 -4.95 -0.45
N PHE A 59 4.40 -4.70 0.51
CA PHE A 59 3.08 -5.35 0.54
C PHE A 59 2.17 -4.67 -0.48
N ALA A 60 1.39 -5.44 -1.24
CA ALA A 60 0.42 -4.91 -2.18
C ALA A 60 -0.98 -5.42 -1.83
N LEU A 61 -1.99 -4.55 -1.91
CA LEU A 61 -3.39 -4.86 -1.70
C LEU A 61 -4.12 -4.45 -2.97
N HIS A 62 -4.65 -5.43 -3.70
CA HIS A 62 -5.41 -5.20 -4.91
C HIS A 62 -6.90 -5.15 -4.58
N CYS A 63 -7.54 -4.05 -4.94
CA CYS A 63 -8.98 -3.92 -4.90
C CYS A 63 -9.57 -4.35 -6.26
N ARG A 64 -10.70 -5.05 -6.25
CA ARG A 64 -11.58 -5.36 -7.38
C ARG A 64 -12.01 -4.13 -8.16
N SER A 65 -12.01 -2.95 -7.54
CA SER A 65 -12.21 -1.67 -8.22
C SER A 65 -11.04 -1.26 -9.12
N GLY A 66 -9.96 -2.06 -9.17
CA GLY A 66 -8.75 -1.82 -9.94
C GLY A 66 -7.73 -0.92 -9.22
N HIS A 67 -8.05 -0.41 -8.03
CA HIS A 67 -7.10 0.32 -7.21
C HIS A 67 -6.06 -0.63 -6.61
N ALA A 68 -4.83 -0.17 -6.52
CA ALA A 68 -3.74 -0.92 -5.88
C ALA A 68 -3.14 -0.10 -4.75
N LEU A 69 -3.14 -0.66 -3.54
CA LEU A 69 -2.51 -0.08 -2.37
C LEU A 69 -1.17 -0.76 -2.15
N SER A 70 -0.12 -0.01 -1.84
CA SER A 70 1.22 -0.55 -1.61
C SER A 70 1.85 0.06 -0.37
N ILE A 71 2.46 -0.76 0.48
CA ILE A 71 3.25 -0.29 1.63
C ILE A 71 4.71 -0.35 1.22
N VAL A 72 5.36 0.81 1.15
CA VAL A 72 6.78 0.92 0.78
C VAL A 72 7.57 1.56 1.91
N PRO A 73 8.81 1.11 2.19
CA PRO A 73 9.67 1.83 3.12
C PRO A 73 10.00 3.20 2.52
N HIS A 74 9.90 4.25 3.32
CA HIS A 74 10.48 5.55 3.00
C HIS A 74 12.00 5.39 2.97
N GLN A 75 12.54 5.26 1.77
CA GLN A 75 13.98 5.41 1.57
C GLN A 75 14.24 6.92 1.64
N ALA A 76 14.75 7.39 2.78
CA ALA A 76 15.44 8.67 2.81
C ALA A 76 16.66 8.49 1.90
N THR A 77 16.60 9.03 0.69
CA THR A 77 17.82 9.24 -0.07
C THR A 77 18.59 10.33 0.67
N GLU A 78 19.73 9.95 1.23
CA GLU A 78 20.72 10.87 1.79
C GLU A 78 21.47 11.57 0.66
#